data_AF-A0A1G5MFG5-F1
#
_entry.id   AF-A0A1G5MFG5-F1
#
_cell.length_a   1.000
_cell.length_b   1.000
_cell.length_c   1.000
_cell.angle_alpha   90.00
_cell.angle_beta   90.00
_cell.angle_gamma   90.00
#
_symmetry.space_group_name_H-M   'P 1'
#
loop_
_entity.id
_entity.type
_entity.pdbx_description
1 polymer ?
#
loop_
_entity_poly.entity_id
_entity_poly.type
_entity_poly.pdbx_seq_one_letter_code
_entity_poly.pdbx_strand_id
1 'polypeptide(L)'
;MGIRITAAIGNAKLEVPGLSPQRISTESEARFPAAATWKGMDYQATGLGEKRLVIEARTAPHVFKGLDALGWLIRHHEASERVNYNRLGAAYACTVGGPVSIRALYYNETHLHPFDGVGRIVDVEIDLIVHRSVR
;
A
#
# COMPACT_ATOMS: atom_id res chain seq x y z
N MET A 1 8.02 -25.25 -0.22
CA MET A 1 7.09 -24.18 0.21
C MET A 1 7.03 -23.16 -0.92
N GLY A 2 5.89 -23.01 -1.60
CA GLY A 2 5.78 -22.11 -2.76
C GLY A 2 5.71 -20.65 -2.31
N ILE A 3 6.47 -19.77 -2.97
CA ILE A 3 6.42 -18.32 -2.75
C ILE A 3 5.05 -17.82 -3.24
N ARG A 4 4.29 -17.17 -2.37
CA ARG A 4 2.99 -16.57 -2.72
C ARG A 4 3.12 -15.05 -2.70
N ILE A 5 3.00 -14.45 -3.89
CA ILE A 5 2.90 -13.00 -4.03
C ILE A 5 1.48 -12.62 -3.63
N THR A 6 1.37 -11.86 -2.55
CA THR A 6 0.08 -11.41 -2.00
C THR A 6 -0.34 -10.08 -2.64
N ALA A 7 0.63 -9.19 -2.87
CA ALA A 7 0.42 -7.91 -3.52
C ALA A 7 1.70 -7.42 -4.22
N ALA A 8 1.57 -6.49 -5.17
CA ALA A 8 2.67 -5.83 -5.83
C ALA A 8 2.37 -4.34 -6.03
N ILE A 9 3.38 -3.50 -5.82
CA ILE A 9 3.35 -2.05 -6.02
C ILE A 9 4.47 -1.72 -7.02
N GLY A 10 4.11 -1.57 -8.30
CA GLY A 10 5.10 -1.48 -9.36
C GLY A 10 6.01 -2.72 -9.38
N ASN A 11 7.32 -2.52 -9.18
CA ASN A 11 8.30 -3.59 -9.13
C ASN A 11 8.45 -4.22 -7.72
N ALA A 12 7.93 -3.57 -6.68
CA ALA A 12 7.98 -4.10 -5.32
C ALA A 12 6.97 -5.24 -5.16
N LYS A 13 7.47 -6.47 -4.99
CA LYS A 13 6.65 -7.66 -4.74
C LYS A 13 6.55 -7.91 -3.24
N LEU A 14 5.32 -7.91 -2.74
CA LEU A 14 4.99 -8.23 -1.36
C LEU A 14 4.57 -9.70 -1.29
N GLU A 15 5.43 -10.53 -0.72
CA GLU A 15 5.31 -11.99 -0.79
C GLU A 15 5.64 -12.67 0.54
N VAL A 16 5.12 -13.88 0.68
CA VAL A 16 5.41 -14.78 1.80
C VAL A 16 6.08 -16.04 1.24
N PRO A 17 7.32 -16.37 1.65
CA PRO A 17 8.19 -15.64 2.57
C PRO A 17 8.86 -14.41 1.94
N GLY A 18 8.99 -13.31 2.69
CA GLY A 18 9.66 -12.08 2.23
C GLY A 18 9.14 -10.83 2.93
N LEU A 19 8.83 -9.77 2.18
CA LEU A 19 8.09 -8.61 2.69
C LEU A 19 6.60 -8.95 2.74
N SER A 20 6.18 -9.48 3.88
CA SER A 20 4.88 -10.12 4.07
C SER A 20 3.81 -9.13 4.53
N PRO A 21 2.76 -8.85 3.73
CA PRO A 21 1.64 -8.02 4.16
C PRO A 21 0.90 -8.64 5.34
N GLN A 22 0.76 -7.88 6.43
CA GLN A 22 0.00 -8.25 7.62
C GLN A 22 -1.41 -7.65 7.58
N ARG A 23 -1.53 -6.40 7.11
CA ARG A 23 -2.78 -5.66 7.07
C ARG A 23 -2.87 -4.82 5.80
N ILE A 24 -4.07 -4.79 5.22
CA ILE A 24 -4.40 -3.89 4.10
C ILE A 24 -5.70 -3.19 4.48
N SER A 25 -5.65 -1.88 4.66
CA SER A 25 -6.82 -1.04 4.93
C SER A 25 -7.07 -0.09 3.76
N THR A 26 -8.34 0.09 3.42
CA THR A 26 -8.76 1.03 2.36
C THR A 26 -9.69 2.05 2.98
N GLU A 27 -9.39 3.32 2.74
CA GLU A 27 -10.18 4.46 3.16
C GLU A 27 -10.60 5.24 1.92
N SER A 28 -11.84 5.67 1.88
CA SER A 28 -12.35 6.50 0.79
C SER A 28 -13.40 7.45 1.33
N GLU A 29 -13.28 8.72 0.98
CA GLU A 29 -14.23 9.74 1.36
C GLU A 29 -15.24 10.00 0.23
N ALA A 30 -16.50 10.29 0.57
CA ALA A 30 -17.51 10.77 -0.36
C ALA A 30 -18.11 12.07 0.18
N ARG A 31 -18.24 13.09 -0.68
CA ARG A 31 -18.71 14.42 -0.28
C ARG A 31 -20.16 14.61 -0.68
N PHE A 32 -20.99 14.85 0.34
CA PHE A 32 -22.42 15.12 0.23
C PHE A 32 -22.76 16.40 0.99
N PRO A 33 -22.42 17.60 0.46
CA PRO A 33 -22.85 18.85 1.05
C PRO A 33 -24.38 18.89 1.14
N ALA A 34 -24.85 19.37 2.29
CA ALA A 34 -26.25 19.52 2.57
C ALA A 34 -26.67 20.99 2.40
N ALA A 35 -27.79 21.20 1.72
CA ALA A 35 -28.44 22.49 1.59
C ALA A 35 -29.80 22.44 2.29
N ALA A 36 -30.06 23.37 3.20
CA ALA A 36 -31.37 23.53 3.80
C ALA A 36 -32.34 24.12 2.77
N THR A 37 -33.44 23.42 2.50
CA THR A 37 -34.51 23.85 1.61
C THR A 37 -35.82 23.95 2.38
N TRP A 38 -36.83 24.61 1.79
CA TRP A 38 -38.17 24.72 2.38
C TRP A 38 -38.86 23.37 2.65
N LYS A 39 -38.41 22.29 2.00
CA LYS A 39 -38.96 20.93 2.17
C LYS A 39 -38.11 20.04 3.09
N GLY A 40 -36.98 20.53 3.61
CA GLY A 40 -36.04 19.78 4.45
C GLY A 40 -34.58 19.92 4.00
N MET A 41 -33.74 18.96 4.39
CA MET A 41 -32.33 18.91 4.00
C MET A 41 -32.17 18.19 2.66
N ASP A 42 -31.58 18.86 1.68
CA ASP A 42 -31.22 18.28 0.39
C ASP A 42 -29.72 17.97 0.37
N TYR A 43 -29.33 16.81 -0.15
CA TYR A 43 -27.94 16.37 -0.21
C TYR A 43 -27.51 16.23 -1.66
N GLN A 44 -26.50 16.98 -2.07
CA GLN A 44 -25.97 16.91 -3.43
C GLN A 44 -24.67 16.12 -3.45
N ALA A 45 -24.59 15.09 -4.30
CA ALA A 45 -23.34 14.38 -4.54
C ALA A 45 -22.38 15.30 -5.33
N THR A 46 -21.34 15.84 -4.67
CA THR A 46 -20.35 16.72 -5.32
C THR A 46 -19.08 16.01 -5.75
N GLY A 47 -18.92 14.75 -5.35
CA GLY A 47 -17.84 13.89 -5.79
C GLY A 47 -17.30 13.02 -4.67
N LEU A 48 -16.35 12.18 -5.05
CA LEU A 48 -15.60 11.33 -4.13
C LEU A 48 -14.28 12.02 -3.81
N GLY A 49 -13.90 12.01 -2.53
CA GLY A 49 -12.61 12.52 -2.06
C GLY A 49 -11.45 11.58 -2.39
N GLU A 50 -10.34 11.78 -1.70
CA GLU A 50 -9.14 10.95 -1.86
C GLU A 50 -9.46 9.50 -1.46
N LYS A 51 -8.94 8.55 -2.25
CA LYS A 51 -8.96 7.13 -1.88
C LYS A 51 -7.55 6.75 -1.44
N ARG A 52 -7.44 6.31 -0.20
CA ARG A 52 -6.20 5.96 0.47
C ARG A 52 -6.15 4.46 0.72
N LEU A 53 -4.98 3.87 0.55
CA LEU A 53 -4.72 2.46 0.80
C LEU A 53 -3.48 2.36 1.68
N VAL A 54 -3.62 1.80 2.88
CA VAL A 54 -2.51 1.60 3.80
C VAL A 54 -2.19 0.12 3.88
N ILE A 55 -0.91 -0.22 3.73
CA ILE A 55 -0.40 -1.58 3.76
C ILE A 55 0.66 -1.68 4.84
N GLU A 56 0.42 -2.54 5.82
CA GLU A 56 1.42 -2.91 6.82
C GLU A 56 2.05 -4.23 6.40
N ALA A 57 3.37 -4.27 6.33
CA ALA A 57 4.14 -5.45 6.00
C ALA A 57 5.28 -5.64 7.01
N ARG A 58 5.67 -6.90 7.19
CA ARG A 58 6.77 -7.29 8.06
C ARG A 58 7.72 -8.20 7.32
N THR A 59 9.01 -8.03 7.53
CA THR A 59 10.03 -8.95 7.04
C THR A 59 11.09 -9.24 8.11
N ALA A 60 11.78 -10.37 7.93
CA ALA A 60 12.93 -10.77 8.73
C ALA A 60 14.12 -10.97 7.78
N PRO A 61 14.91 -9.93 7.48
CA PRO A 61 15.92 -9.94 6.43
C PRO A 61 16.96 -11.06 6.53
N HIS A 62 17.28 -11.45 7.77
CA HIS A 62 18.26 -12.49 8.08
C HIS A 62 17.75 -13.91 7.84
N VAL A 63 16.43 -14.08 7.75
CA VAL A 63 15.77 -15.38 7.53
C VAL A 63 15.23 -15.47 6.10
N PHE A 64 14.71 -14.35 5.57
CA PHE A 64 14.05 -14.28 4.28
C PHE A 64 14.48 -13.04 3.50
N LYS A 65 14.44 -13.12 2.16
CA LYS A 65 14.67 -11.97 1.29
C LYS A 65 13.47 -11.04 1.35
N GLY A 66 13.66 -9.78 1.74
CA GLY A 66 12.57 -8.79 1.82
C GLY A 66 13.03 -7.34 1.68
N LEU A 67 14.33 -7.07 1.86
CA LEU A 67 14.91 -5.75 1.70
C LEU A 67 14.92 -5.27 0.24
N ASP A 68 14.99 -6.19 -0.73
CA ASP A 68 14.90 -5.81 -2.15
C ASP A 68 13.55 -5.15 -2.48
N ALA A 69 12.46 -5.70 -1.94
CA ALA A 69 11.13 -5.13 -2.09
C ALA A 69 11.02 -3.76 -1.39
N LEU A 70 11.62 -3.62 -0.20
CA LEU A 70 11.71 -2.34 0.49
C LEU A 70 12.52 -1.32 -0.33
N GLY A 71 13.64 -1.72 -0.93
CA GLY A 71 14.45 -0.86 -1.80
C GLY A 71 13.68 -0.34 -3.02
N TRP A 72 12.86 -1.19 -3.64
CA TRP A 72 11.95 -0.75 -4.71
C TRP A 72 10.89 0.24 -4.22
N LEU A 73 10.33 0.03 -3.03
CA LEU A 73 9.37 0.97 -2.44
C LEU A 73 9.99 2.33 -2.17
N ILE A 74 11.20 2.35 -1.59
CA ILE A 74 11.97 3.58 -1.35
C ILE A 74 12.20 4.30 -2.68
N ARG A 75 12.69 3.59 -3.70
CA ARG A 75 12.93 4.17 -5.03
C ARG A 75 11.66 4.77 -5.63
N HIS A 76 10.54 4.04 -5.60
CA HIS A 76 9.27 4.54 -6.14
C HIS A 76 8.75 5.76 -5.37
N HIS A 77 8.99 5.81 -4.05
CA HIS A 77 8.64 6.95 -3.22
C HIS A 77 9.51 8.18 -3.54
N GLU A 78 10.83 8.02 -3.58
CA GLU A 78 11.78 9.09 -3.92
C GLU A 78 11.56 9.65 -5.34
N ALA A 79 11.28 8.77 -6.30
CA ALA A 79 10.97 9.16 -7.67
C ALA A 79 9.58 9.80 -7.84
N SER A 80 8.73 9.78 -6.80
CA SER A 80 7.32 10.20 -6.87
C SER A 80 6.58 9.53 -8.04
N GLU A 81 6.90 8.27 -8.31
CA GLU A 81 6.43 7.55 -9.49
C GLU A 81 4.99 7.08 -9.32
N ARG A 82 4.21 7.15 -10.40
CA ARG A 82 2.90 6.49 -10.46
C ARG A 82 3.07 5.05 -10.91
N VAL A 83 2.79 4.12 -10.02
CA VAL A 83 2.96 2.68 -10.24
C VAL A 83 1.64 1.96 -10.08
N ASN A 84 1.50 0.77 -10.66
CA ASN A 84 0.27 0.01 -10.52
C ASN A 84 0.27 -0.79 -9.21
N TYR A 85 -0.86 -0.76 -8.51
CA TYR A 85 -1.14 -1.67 -7.41
C TYR A 85 -1.89 -2.90 -7.91
N ASN A 86 -1.31 -4.06 -7.69
CA ASN A 86 -1.87 -5.36 -8.08
C ASN A 86 -1.98 -6.25 -6.83
N ARG A 87 -3.12 -6.92 -6.65
CA ARG A 87 -3.35 -7.79 -5.48
C ARG A 87 -3.84 -9.16 -5.92
N LEU A 88 -3.40 -10.21 -5.23
CA LEU A 88 -3.98 -11.54 -5.41
C LEU A 88 -5.38 -11.60 -4.78
N GLY A 89 -6.40 -11.92 -5.57
CA GLY A 89 -7.79 -12.05 -5.15
C GLY A 89 -8.19 -13.47 -4.71
N ALA A 90 -9.43 -13.63 -4.26
CA ALA A 90 -9.98 -14.89 -3.72
C ALA A 90 -9.98 -16.07 -4.71
N ALA A 91 -9.96 -15.79 -6.02
CA ALA A 91 -9.95 -16.81 -7.08
C ALA A 91 -8.54 -17.06 -7.67
N TYR A 92 -7.47 -16.64 -6.98
CA TYR A 92 -6.10 -16.57 -7.52
C TYR A 92 -5.95 -15.67 -8.76
N ALA A 93 -7.02 -14.97 -9.16
CA ALA A 93 -6.98 -13.94 -10.16
C ALA A 93 -6.33 -12.68 -9.59
N CYS A 94 -5.50 -12.02 -10.39
CA CYS A 94 -4.92 -10.74 -10.03
C CYS A 94 -5.98 -9.64 -10.17
N THR A 95 -6.33 -9.00 -9.06
CA THR A 95 -7.14 -7.78 -9.05
C THR A 95 -6.22 -6.59 -9.27
N VAL A 96 -6.40 -5.89 -10.39
CA VAL A 96 -5.70 -4.64 -10.68
C VAL A 96 -6.41 -3.51 -9.91
N GLY A 97 -5.73 -2.97 -8.89
CA GLY A 97 -6.24 -1.88 -8.07
C GLY A 97 -6.08 -0.49 -8.69
N GLY A 98 -5.37 -0.40 -9.82
CA GLY A 98 -5.15 0.84 -10.58
C GLY A 98 -3.83 1.54 -10.25
N PRO A 99 -3.59 2.72 -10.86
CA PRO A 99 -2.40 3.51 -10.61
C PRO A 99 -2.44 4.10 -9.20
N VAL A 100 -1.34 3.95 -8.46
CA VAL A 100 -1.12 4.46 -7.11
C VAL A 100 0.20 5.21 -7.04
N SER A 101 0.33 6.09 -6.05
CA SER A 101 1.61 6.69 -5.67
C SER A 101 1.84 6.55 -4.17
N ILE A 102 3.09 6.38 -3.76
CA ILE A 102 3.46 6.28 -2.34
C ILE A 102 3.51 7.69 -1.75
N ARG A 103 2.55 7.99 -0.86
CA ARG A 103 2.48 9.27 -0.15
C ARG A 103 3.42 9.32 1.04
N ALA A 104 3.44 8.25 1.82
CA ALA A 104 4.32 8.10 2.95
C ALA A 104 4.81 6.65 3.03
N LEU A 105 6.08 6.50 3.39
CA LEU A 105 6.71 5.21 3.63
C LEU A 105 7.39 5.29 4.99
N TYR A 106 6.93 4.47 5.92
CA TYR A 106 7.55 4.31 7.22
C TYR A 106 8.14 2.93 7.31
N TYR A 107 9.38 2.82 7.78
CA TYR A 107 9.94 1.53 8.12
C TYR A 107 10.72 1.65 9.43
N ASN A 108 10.64 0.61 10.25
CA ASN A 108 11.29 0.52 11.54
C ASN A 108 12.06 -0.79 11.63
N GLU A 109 13.32 -0.68 11.99
CA GLU A 109 14.23 -1.81 12.16
C GLU A 109 14.40 -2.10 13.64
N THR A 110 14.05 -3.31 14.06
CA THR A 110 14.18 -3.77 15.44
C THR A 110 15.19 -4.90 15.53
N HIS A 111 15.87 -5.00 16.68
CA HIS A 111 16.90 -6.01 16.95
C HIS A 111 18.01 -5.98 15.89
N LEU A 112 18.72 -4.85 15.82
CA LEU A 112 19.84 -4.68 14.91
C LEU A 112 20.87 -5.80 15.11
N HIS A 113 21.33 -6.36 14.00
CA HIS A 113 22.31 -7.42 14.05
C HIS A 113 23.72 -6.82 14.22
N PRO A 114 24.56 -7.33 15.15
CA PRO A 114 25.80 -6.65 15.56
C PRO A 114 26.87 -6.50 14.49
N PHE A 115 26.83 -7.30 13.42
CA PHE A 115 27.90 -7.37 12.43
C PHE A 115 27.63 -6.58 11.14
N ASP A 116 26.37 -6.44 10.74
CA ASP A 116 25.95 -5.79 9.49
C ASP A 116 25.03 -4.58 9.73
N GLY A 117 24.57 -4.36 10.97
CA GLY A 117 23.76 -3.21 11.34
C GLY A 117 22.30 -3.26 10.86
N VAL A 118 21.87 -4.35 10.22
CA VAL A 118 20.51 -4.51 9.69
C VAL A 118 19.59 -5.09 10.76
N GLY A 119 18.39 -4.55 10.88
CA GLY A 119 17.34 -5.08 11.76
C GLY A 119 17.01 -6.55 11.46
N ARG A 120 16.94 -7.38 12.51
CA ARG A 120 16.42 -8.75 12.38
C ARG A 120 14.93 -8.79 12.05
N ILE A 121 14.21 -7.74 12.44
CA ILE A 121 12.80 -7.54 12.10
C ILE A 121 12.68 -6.13 11.51
N VAL A 122 12.02 -6.05 10.35
CA VAL A 122 11.71 -4.78 9.70
C VAL A 122 10.21 -4.70 9.51
N ASP A 123 9.61 -3.72 10.18
CA ASP A 123 8.20 -3.38 10.04
C ASP A 123 8.09 -2.22 9.05
N VAL A 124 7.18 -2.32 8.08
CA VAL A 124 6.99 -1.35 7.00
C VAL A 124 5.52 -0.98 6.93
N GLU A 125 5.23 0.31 6.97
CA GLU A 125 3.91 0.88 6.72
C GLU A 125 3.97 1.72 5.44
N ILE A 126 3.12 1.39 4.48
CA ILE A 126 3.07 2.00 3.16
C ILE A 126 1.73 2.69 3.01
N ASP A 127 1.76 4.01 2.83
CA ASP A 127 0.59 4.82 2.59
C ASP A 127 0.49 5.20 1.11
N LEU A 128 -0.55 4.73 0.44
CA LEU A 128 -0.76 4.86 -0.99
C LEU A 128 -1.98 5.75 -1.29
N ILE A 129 -1.80 6.65 -2.26
CA ILE A 129 -2.92 7.39 -2.88
C ILE A 129 -3.31 6.67 -4.15
N VAL A 130 -4.59 6.37 -4.30
CA VAL A 130 -5.13 5.77 -5.51
C VAL A 130 -5.52 6.86 -6.49
N HIS A 131 -4.85 6.89 -7.64
CA HIS A 131 -5.19 7.77 -8.74
C HIS A 131 -6.35 7.18 -9.52
N ARG A 132 -7.32 8.03 -9.89
CA ARG A 132 -8.32 7.62 -10.87
C ARG A 132 -7.67 7.63 -12.24
N SER A 133 -7.91 6.56 -12.99
CA SER A 133 -7.73 6.60 -14.43
C SER A 133 -8.80 7.54 -14.99
N VAL A 134 -8.38 8.72 -15.44
CA VAL A 134 -9.23 9.62 -16.22
C VAL A 134 -9.42 8.93 -17.57
N ARG A 135 -10.65 8.48 -17.83
CA ARG A 135 -11.08 8.10 -19.19
C ARG A 135 -11.67 9.32 -19.87
#